data_AF-A0A1H0LET0-F1
#
_entry.id   AF-A0A1H0LET0-F1
#
_cell.length_a   1.000
_cell.length_b   1.000
_cell.length_c   1.000
_cell.angle_alpha   90.00
_cell.angle_beta   90.00
_cell.angle_gamma   90.00
#
_symmetry.space_group_name_H-M   'P 1'
#
loop_
_entity.id
_entity.type
_entity.pdbx_description
1 polymer ?
#
loop_
_entity_poly.entity_id
_entity_poly.type
_entity_poly.pdbx_seq_one_letter_code
_entity_poly.pdbx_strand_id
1 'polypeptide(L)'
;MTSEAPEMIWSGTSEDQLSSFMDAAAEGTKEILSEHKKLISILNRIVSAWGFLGPELRHGHFMSYPLFFAAHSTYLAALRTATAGHAAAVWPLVRAALEAALYAVIVSEDDSLAHKWADPDLDRKERSRLFTAKKGIEAVRAESEPMASYISQVYETSIDFGAHPNRLGVVSHLEYGIRPIIQLRKA
;
A
#
# COMPACT_ATOMS: atom_id res chain seq x y z
N MET A 1 -17.37 42.23 -3.51
CA MET A 1 -17.72 41.33 -2.40
C MET A 1 -16.68 40.22 -2.39
N THR A 2 -15.68 40.36 -1.55
CA THR A 2 -14.62 39.37 -1.35
C THR A 2 -15.18 38.28 -0.44
N SER A 3 -15.40 37.08 -0.98
CA SER A 3 -15.76 35.92 -0.15
C SER A 3 -14.50 35.46 0.58
N GLU A 4 -14.32 35.94 1.81
CA GLU A 4 -13.28 35.41 2.69
C GLU A 4 -13.59 33.94 2.98
N ALA A 5 -12.62 33.07 2.70
CA ALA A 5 -12.72 31.66 3.05
C ALA A 5 -12.83 31.54 4.58
N PRO A 6 -13.71 30.67 5.10
CA PRO A 6 -13.88 30.55 6.54
C PRO A 6 -12.56 30.16 7.21
N GLU A 7 -12.18 30.91 8.26
CA GLU A 7 -11.05 30.57 9.12
C GLU A 7 -11.30 29.20 9.76
N MET A 8 -10.51 28.20 9.37
CA MET A 8 -10.51 26.90 10.01
C MET A 8 -9.70 27.00 11.30
N ILE A 9 -10.36 27.36 12.40
CA ILE A 9 -9.73 27.39 13.73
C ILE A 9 -9.59 25.94 14.22
N TRP A 10 -8.39 25.37 14.08
CA TRP A 10 -8.04 24.08 14.67
C TRP A 10 -7.70 24.28 16.15
N SER A 11 -8.57 23.83 17.05
CA SER A 11 -8.45 24.11 18.49
C SER A 11 -7.43 23.25 19.25
N GLY A 12 -6.65 22.39 18.58
CA GLY A 12 -5.69 21.51 19.24
C GLY A 12 -6.34 20.48 20.18
N THR A 13 -5.55 19.48 20.59
CA THR A 13 -6.01 18.25 21.24
C THR A 13 -6.05 18.35 22.76
N SER A 14 -7.16 17.96 23.42
CA SER A 14 -7.19 17.72 24.87
C SER A 14 -6.37 16.49 25.26
N GLU A 15 -5.94 16.38 26.53
CA GLU A 15 -5.00 15.35 27.02
C GLU A 15 -5.42 13.89 26.75
N ASP A 16 -6.71 13.61 26.51
CA ASP A 16 -7.23 12.25 26.29
C ASP A 16 -7.61 11.88 24.84
N GLN A 17 -7.48 12.81 23.87
CA GLN A 17 -7.98 12.56 22.50
C GLN A 17 -7.30 11.40 21.79
N LEU A 18 -6.00 11.19 22.02
CA LEU A 18 -5.28 10.08 21.40
C LEU A 18 -5.79 8.73 21.91
N SER A 19 -6.03 8.59 23.23
CA SER A 19 -6.53 7.33 23.79
C SER A 19 -7.95 7.04 23.27
N SER A 20 -8.85 8.02 23.32
CA SER A 20 -10.21 7.86 22.80
C SER A 20 -10.22 7.51 21.31
N PHE A 21 -9.34 8.13 20.53
CA PHE A 21 -9.17 7.80 19.12
C PHE A 21 -8.69 6.35 18.91
N MET A 22 -7.69 5.91 19.66
CA MET A 22 -7.15 4.55 19.56
C MET A 22 -8.20 3.50 19.95
N ASP A 23 -9.01 3.79 20.96
CA ASP A 23 -10.11 2.93 21.39
C ASP A 23 -11.20 2.82 20.31
N ALA A 24 -11.61 3.96 19.74
CA ALA A 24 -12.59 3.99 18.64
C ALA A 24 -12.10 3.23 17.40
N ALA A 25 -10.83 3.40 17.02
CA ALA A 25 -10.22 2.66 15.91
C ALA A 25 -10.17 1.14 16.16
N ALA A 26 -9.89 0.74 17.41
CA ALA A 26 -9.89 -0.67 17.81
C ALA A 26 -11.31 -1.27 17.83
N GLU A 27 -12.31 -0.51 18.26
CA GLU A 27 -13.72 -0.91 18.23
C GLU A 27 -14.22 -1.08 16.79
N GLY A 28 -14.02 -0.09 15.92
CA GLY A 28 -14.39 -0.17 14.51
C GLY A 28 -13.70 -1.34 13.78
N THR A 29 -12.45 -1.63 14.15
CA THR A 29 -11.76 -2.83 13.63
C THR A 29 -12.49 -4.12 14.04
N LYS A 30 -12.91 -4.26 15.30
CA LYS A 30 -13.63 -5.45 15.78
C LYS A 30 -14.97 -5.61 15.06
N GLU A 31 -15.71 -4.52 14.89
CA GLU A 31 -16.99 -4.49 14.19
C GLU A 31 -16.82 -4.99 12.75
N ILE A 32 -15.91 -4.39 11.96
CA ILE A 32 -15.63 -4.80 10.58
C ILE A 32 -15.25 -6.28 10.49
N LEU A 33 -14.39 -6.76 11.39
CA LEU A 33 -13.97 -8.16 11.42
C LEU A 33 -15.15 -9.11 11.69
N SER A 34 -16.11 -8.69 12.51
CA SER A 34 -17.28 -9.50 12.88
C SER A 34 -18.38 -9.51 11.81
N GLU A 35 -18.60 -8.38 11.14
CA GLU A 35 -19.71 -8.20 10.20
C GLU A 35 -19.37 -8.62 8.77
N HIS A 36 -18.15 -8.36 8.31
CA HIS A 36 -17.74 -8.57 6.92
C HIS A 36 -17.00 -9.89 6.68
N LYS A 37 -17.51 -11.01 7.24
CA LYS A 37 -16.84 -12.33 7.24
C LYS A 37 -16.34 -12.80 5.86
N LYS A 38 -17.08 -12.51 4.79
CA LYS A 38 -16.66 -12.86 3.40
C LYS A 38 -15.43 -12.09 2.96
N LEU A 39 -15.41 -10.77 3.20
CA LEU A 39 -14.26 -9.92 2.89
C LEU A 39 -13.04 -10.37 3.70
N ILE A 40 -13.23 -10.61 5.00
CA ILE A 40 -12.17 -11.09 5.89
C ILE A 40 -11.64 -12.45 5.44
N SER A 41 -12.49 -13.36 4.97
CA SER A 41 -12.05 -14.64 4.41
C SER A 41 -11.16 -14.45 3.18
N ILE A 42 -11.45 -13.51 2.29
CA ILE A 42 -10.60 -13.18 1.14
C ILE A 42 -9.25 -12.61 1.60
N LEU A 43 -9.27 -11.65 2.53
CA LEU A 43 -8.05 -11.06 3.08
C LEU A 43 -7.17 -12.11 3.78
N ASN A 44 -7.78 -13.01 4.55
CA ASN A 44 -7.08 -14.13 5.19
C ASN A 44 -6.44 -15.05 4.16
N ARG A 45 -7.10 -15.35 3.03
CA ARG A 45 -6.49 -16.15 1.96
C ARG A 45 -5.23 -15.48 1.39
N ILE A 46 -5.28 -14.16 1.20
CA ILE A 46 -4.12 -13.40 0.73
C ILE A 46 -3.00 -13.49 1.76
N VAL A 47 -3.27 -13.17 3.03
CA VAL A 47 -2.26 -13.21 4.11
C VAL A 47 -1.70 -14.63 4.31
N SER A 48 -2.55 -15.66 4.29
CA SER A 48 -2.11 -17.05 4.42
C SER A 48 -1.20 -17.50 3.28
N ALA A 49 -1.38 -16.97 2.06
CA ALA A 49 -0.51 -17.29 0.92
C ALA A 49 0.96 -16.97 1.20
N TRP A 50 1.25 -15.91 1.98
CA TRP A 50 2.60 -15.52 2.38
C TRP A 50 3.28 -16.56 3.27
N GLY A 51 2.49 -17.26 4.12
CA GLY A 51 3.00 -18.32 4.99
C GLY A 51 3.53 -19.53 4.23
N PHE A 52 3.01 -19.78 3.01
CA PHE A 52 3.48 -20.86 2.14
C PHE A 52 4.74 -20.48 1.35
N LEU A 53 4.94 -19.19 1.05
CA LEU A 53 6.07 -18.69 0.25
C LEU A 53 7.33 -18.44 1.10
N GLY A 54 7.17 -18.22 2.41
CA GLY A 54 8.26 -17.89 3.32
C GLY A 54 9.45 -18.88 3.34
N PRO A 55 9.25 -20.20 3.31
CA PRO A 55 10.36 -21.16 3.33
C PRO A 55 11.25 -21.15 2.08
N GLU A 56 10.68 -20.93 0.89
CA GLU A 56 11.45 -20.95 -0.37
C GLU A 56 12.34 -19.71 -0.52
N LEU A 57 11.92 -18.58 0.05
CA LEU A 57 12.67 -17.32 0.00
C LEU A 57 13.85 -17.24 0.99
N ARG A 58 13.98 -18.17 1.94
CA ARG A 58 15.07 -18.18 2.94
C ARG A 58 16.44 -18.49 2.35
N HIS A 59 16.47 -19.07 1.16
CA HIS A 59 17.70 -19.37 0.42
C HIS A 59 17.97 -18.33 -0.69
N GLY A 60 17.18 -17.27 -0.73
CA GLY A 60 17.31 -16.19 -1.72
C GLY A 60 18.43 -15.21 -1.40
N HIS A 61 18.59 -14.27 -2.33
CA HIS A 61 19.55 -13.17 -2.34
C HIS A 61 19.47 -12.25 -1.10
N PHE A 62 20.58 -11.56 -0.77
CA PHE A 62 20.83 -10.87 0.51
C PHE A 62 19.69 -9.94 0.96
N MET A 63 19.01 -9.29 0.02
CA MET A 63 17.91 -8.36 0.30
C MET A 63 16.51 -8.86 -0.08
N SER A 64 16.38 -9.99 -0.78
CA SER A 64 15.07 -10.49 -1.21
C SER A 64 14.16 -10.82 -0.03
N TYR A 65 14.68 -11.50 1.01
CA TYR A 65 13.89 -11.88 2.18
C TYR A 65 13.47 -10.67 3.06
N PRO A 66 14.36 -9.71 3.39
CA PRO A 66 13.96 -8.47 4.07
C PRO A 66 12.91 -7.66 3.30
N LEU A 67 13.05 -7.52 1.97
CA LEU A 67 12.10 -6.78 1.14
C LEU A 67 10.73 -7.49 1.07
N PHE A 68 10.73 -8.81 0.96
CA PHE A 68 9.52 -9.61 1.04
C PHE A 68 8.83 -9.45 2.40
N PHE A 69 9.57 -9.50 3.51
CA PHE A 69 8.99 -9.30 4.83
C PHE A 69 8.46 -7.87 5.01
N ALA A 70 9.19 -6.86 4.53
CA ALA A 70 8.74 -5.48 4.53
C ALA A 70 7.42 -5.32 3.75
N ALA A 71 7.31 -5.92 2.56
CA ALA A 71 6.09 -5.93 1.78
C ALA A 71 4.89 -6.51 2.56
N HIS A 72 5.09 -7.67 3.20
CA HIS A 72 4.07 -8.32 4.01
C HIS A 72 3.63 -7.46 5.20
N SER A 73 4.61 -6.97 5.98
CA SER A 73 4.33 -6.14 7.16
C SER A 73 3.61 -4.85 6.80
N THR A 74 4.01 -4.18 5.71
CA THR A 74 3.35 -2.98 5.23
C THR A 74 1.94 -3.27 4.72
N TYR A 75 1.72 -4.42 4.07
CA TYR A 75 0.37 -4.83 3.67
C TYR A 75 -0.54 -5.06 4.88
N LEU A 76 -0.06 -5.74 5.93
CA LEU A 76 -0.80 -5.91 7.18
C LEU A 76 -1.10 -4.56 7.85
N ALA A 77 -0.16 -3.62 7.81
CA ALA A 77 -0.41 -2.25 8.27
C ALA A 77 -1.52 -1.58 7.45
N ALA A 78 -1.53 -1.72 6.12
CA ALA A 78 -2.60 -1.20 5.27
C ALA A 78 -3.98 -1.78 5.64
N LEU A 79 -4.04 -3.09 5.91
CA LEU A 79 -5.28 -3.74 6.35
C LEU A 79 -5.76 -3.18 7.70
N ARG A 80 -4.85 -3.04 8.67
CA ARG A 80 -5.18 -2.44 9.97
C ARG A 80 -5.69 -1.00 9.82
N THR A 81 -5.02 -0.21 8.98
CA THR A 81 -5.41 1.17 8.67
C THR A 81 -6.79 1.21 8.02
N ALA A 82 -7.10 0.27 7.12
CA ALA A 82 -8.41 0.16 6.49
C ALA A 82 -9.50 -0.22 7.51
N THR A 83 -9.26 -1.21 8.36
CA THR A 83 -10.24 -1.64 9.38
C THR A 83 -10.44 -0.62 10.49
N ALA A 84 -9.47 0.27 10.71
CA ALA A 84 -9.60 1.42 11.62
C ALA A 84 -10.34 2.61 10.98
N GLY A 85 -10.74 2.53 9.70
CA GLY A 85 -11.50 3.59 9.02
C GLY A 85 -10.65 4.68 8.35
N HIS A 86 -9.33 4.52 8.27
CA HIS A 86 -8.42 5.52 7.69
C HIS A 86 -8.27 5.40 6.17
N ALA A 87 -9.37 5.50 5.43
CA ALA A 87 -9.43 5.24 4.00
C ALA A 87 -8.34 5.97 3.18
N ALA A 88 -8.09 7.25 3.46
CA ALA A 88 -7.09 8.06 2.75
C ALA A 88 -5.63 7.55 2.93
N ALA A 89 -5.34 6.85 4.03
CA ALA A 89 -4.00 6.33 4.33
C ALA A 89 -3.77 4.90 3.80
N VAL A 90 -4.82 4.21 3.33
CA VAL A 90 -4.73 2.81 2.89
C VAL A 90 -3.90 2.67 1.62
N TRP A 91 -4.21 3.45 0.57
CA TRP A 91 -3.58 3.30 -0.74
C TRP A 91 -2.08 3.65 -0.77
N PRO A 92 -1.59 4.68 -0.04
CA PRO A 92 -0.15 4.87 0.16
C PRO A 92 0.55 3.63 0.74
N LEU A 93 -0.06 2.96 1.72
CA LEU A 93 0.50 1.75 2.33
C LEU A 93 0.44 0.55 1.38
N VAL A 94 -0.67 0.35 0.67
CA VAL A 94 -0.80 -0.72 -0.35
C VAL A 94 0.26 -0.57 -1.43
N ARG A 95 0.50 0.66 -1.90
CA ARG A 95 1.55 0.93 -2.89
C ARG A 95 2.93 0.62 -2.34
N ALA A 96 3.24 1.08 -1.14
CA ALA A 96 4.54 0.81 -0.52
C ALA A 96 4.79 -0.70 -0.34
N ALA A 97 3.76 -1.46 0.04
CA ALA A 97 3.83 -2.92 0.10
C ALA A 97 4.11 -3.53 -1.28
N LEU A 98 3.43 -3.05 -2.32
CA LEU A 98 3.63 -3.54 -3.69
C LEU A 98 5.03 -3.20 -4.22
N GLU A 99 5.53 -1.99 -3.98
CA GLU A 99 6.88 -1.58 -4.36
C GLU A 99 7.94 -2.43 -3.65
N ALA A 100 7.79 -2.71 -2.36
CA ALA A 100 8.69 -3.59 -1.63
C ALA A 100 8.72 -5.02 -2.21
N ALA A 101 7.55 -5.56 -2.59
CA ALA A 101 7.47 -6.88 -3.23
C ALA A 101 8.16 -6.87 -4.61
N LEU A 102 7.93 -5.84 -5.42
CA LEU A 102 8.58 -5.66 -6.71
C LEU A 102 10.11 -5.51 -6.58
N TYR A 103 10.59 -4.86 -5.52
CA TYR A 103 12.02 -4.75 -5.27
C TYR A 103 12.64 -6.08 -4.86
N ALA A 104 11.90 -6.90 -4.10
CA ALA A 104 12.33 -8.27 -3.80
C ALA A 104 12.51 -9.10 -5.08
N VAL A 105 11.64 -8.90 -6.08
CA VAL A 105 11.76 -9.53 -7.40
C VAL A 105 12.96 -9.00 -8.18
N ILE A 106 13.21 -7.68 -8.18
CA ILE A 106 14.40 -7.13 -8.85
C ILE A 106 15.68 -7.73 -8.25
N VAL A 107 15.75 -7.84 -6.93
CA VAL A 107 16.91 -8.43 -6.24
C VAL A 107 17.01 -9.93 -6.48
N SER A 108 15.89 -10.64 -6.68
CA SER A 108 15.95 -12.07 -6.97
C SER A 108 16.52 -12.39 -8.34
N GLU A 109 16.42 -11.45 -9.29
CA GLU A 109 17.02 -11.56 -10.62
C GLU A 109 18.50 -11.17 -10.65
N ASP A 110 18.91 -10.16 -9.84
CA ASP A 110 20.29 -9.67 -9.79
C ASP A 110 20.66 -9.14 -8.39
N ASP A 111 21.36 -9.99 -7.62
CA ASP A 111 21.84 -9.66 -6.27
C ASP A 111 22.83 -8.50 -6.23
N SER A 112 23.55 -8.24 -7.34
CA SER A 112 24.51 -7.15 -7.39
C SER A 112 23.83 -5.79 -7.21
N LEU A 113 22.54 -5.68 -7.60
CA LEU A 113 21.72 -4.50 -7.38
C LEU A 113 21.41 -4.28 -5.90
N ALA A 114 21.24 -5.34 -5.11
CA ALA A 114 21.06 -5.23 -3.67
C ALA A 114 22.31 -4.68 -2.98
N HIS A 115 23.48 -5.22 -3.34
CA HIS A 115 24.75 -4.73 -2.82
C HIS A 115 24.99 -3.27 -3.21
N LYS A 116 24.76 -2.91 -4.48
CA LYS A 116 24.89 -1.53 -4.94
C LYS A 116 23.91 -0.59 -4.23
N TRP A 117 22.68 -1.02 -3.99
CA TRP A 117 21.70 -0.20 -3.28
C TRP A 117 22.01 -0.04 -1.78
N ALA A 118 22.66 -1.04 -1.16
CA ALA A 118 23.08 -1.00 0.23
C ALA A 118 24.36 -0.17 0.46
N ASP A 119 25.09 0.15 -0.60
CA ASP A 119 26.30 0.99 -0.54
C ASP A 119 25.98 2.35 0.07
N PRO A 120 26.63 2.77 1.19
CA PRO A 120 26.39 4.07 1.80
C PRO A 120 26.82 5.25 0.91
N ASP A 121 27.79 5.07 0.02
CA ASP A 121 28.37 6.14 -0.79
C ASP A 121 27.61 6.38 -2.11
N LEU A 122 26.68 5.50 -2.46
CA LEU A 122 25.87 5.66 -3.67
C LEU A 122 24.96 6.89 -3.58
N ASP A 123 25.03 7.76 -4.59
CA ASP A 123 24.20 8.94 -4.74
C ASP A 123 22.70 8.60 -4.63
N ARG A 124 21.95 9.48 -3.95
CA ARG A 124 20.51 9.27 -3.68
C ARG A 124 19.70 9.11 -4.96
N LYS A 125 19.98 9.90 -6.00
CA LYS A 125 19.24 9.85 -7.26
C LYS A 125 19.58 8.55 -8.00
N GLU A 126 20.84 8.15 -8.00
CA GLU A 126 21.25 6.85 -8.55
C GLU A 126 20.58 5.69 -7.82
N ARG A 127 20.60 5.69 -6.49
CA ARG A 127 19.94 4.68 -5.65
C ARG A 127 18.46 4.54 -5.97
N SER A 128 17.75 5.67 -6.10
CA SER A 128 16.31 5.68 -6.44
C SER A 128 15.98 5.12 -7.83
N ARG A 129 16.97 5.09 -8.74
CA ARG A 129 16.79 4.53 -10.09
C ARG A 129 17.07 3.03 -10.15
N LEU A 130 17.75 2.45 -9.16
CA LEU A 130 18.01 1.01 -9.10
C LEU A 130 16.69 0.26 -8.97
N PHE A 131 15.84 0.71 -8.06
CA PHE A 131 14.56 0.08 -7.74
C PHE A 131 13.40 1.01 -8.07
N THR A 132 12.56 0.59 -9.02
CA THR A 132 11.33 1.29 -9.39
C THR A 132 10.25 0.26 -9.65
N ALA A 133 8.98 0.62 -9.43
CA ALA A 133 7.86 -0.26 -9.74
C ALA A 133 7.89 -0.74 -11.20
N LYS A 134 8.22 0.17 -12.13
CA LYS A 134 8.36 -0.15 -13.55
C LYS A 134 9.34 -1.30 -13.79
N LYS A 135 10.56 -1.22 -13.23
CA LYS A 135 11.58 -2.27 -13.38
C LYS A 135 11.12 -3.60 -12.81
N GLY A 136 10.43 -3.58 -11.67
CA GLY A 136 9.90 -4.81 -11.06
C GLY A 136 8.79 -5.42 -11.91
N ILE A 137 7.89 -4.60 -12.47
CA ILE A 137 6.85 -5.06 -13.38
C ILE A 137 7.45 -5.66 -14.65
N GLU A 138 8.51 -5.05 -15.20
CA GLU A 138 9.26 -5.58 -16.34
C GLU A 138 9.93 -6.93 -16.00
N ALA A 139 10.48 -7.09 -14.79
CA ALA A 139 11.01 -8.37 -14.32
C ALA A 139 9.92 -9.45 -14.22
N VAL A 140 8.78 -9.15 -13.60
CA VAL A 140 7.64 -10.09 -13.56
C VAL A 140 7.13 -10.43 -14.96
N ARG A 141 7.18 -9.48 -15.89
CA ARG A 141 6.72 -9.67 -17.28
C ARG A 141 7.52 -10.73 -18.03
N ALA A 142 8.82 -10.85 -17.73
CA ALA A 142 9.67 -11.88 -18.32
C ALA A 142 9.16 -13.30 -18.03
N GLU A 143 8.55 -13.50 -16.85
CA GLU A 143 7.98 -14.78 -16.40
C GLU A 143 6.49 -14.91 -16.73
N SER A 144 5.72 -13.83 -16.60
CA SER A 144 4.26 -13.86 -16.77
C SER A 144 3.69 -12.48 -17.14
N GLU A 145 3.42 -12.29 -18.43
CA GLU A 145 2.71 -11.09 -18.92
C GLU A 145 1.34 -10.88 -18.24
N PRO A 146 0.47 -11.91 -18.07
CA PRO A 146 -0.81 -11.71 -17.39
C PRO A 146 -0.64 -11.18 -15.96
N MET A 147 0.35 -11.69 -15.22
CA MET A 147 0.63 -11.23 -13.86
C MET A 147 1.19 -9.81 -13.85
N ALA A 148 2.14 -9.50 -14.74
CA ALA A 148 2.69 -8.15 -14.86
C ALA A 148 1.61 -7.12 -15.20
N SER A 149 0.69 -7.46 -16.11
CA SER A 149 -0.47 -6.65 -16.45
C SER A 149 -1.41 -6.44 -15.26
N TYR A 150 -1.64 -7.47 -14.45
CA TYR A 150 -2.44 -7.33 -13.22
C TYR A 150 -1.76 -6.43 -12.19
N ILE A 151 -0.47 -6.63 -11.93
CA ILE A 151 0.31 -5.80 -10.99
C ILE A 151 0.36 -4.34 -11.44
N SER A 152 0.58 -4.09 -12.73
CA SER A 152 0.56 -2.75 -13.29
C SER A 152 -0.78 -2.06 -13.04
N GLN A 153 -1.90 -2.76 -13.22
CA GLN A 153 -3.23 -2.21 -12.93
C GLN A 153 -3.40 -1.88 -11.46
N VAL A 154 -2.98 -2.77 -10.55
CA VAL A 154 -3.04 -2.51 -9.10
C VAL A 154 -2.19 -1.30 -8.71
N TYR A 155 -0.99 -1.18 -9.30
CA TYR A 155 -0.09 -0.05 -9.06
C TYR A 155 -0.72 1.28 -9.48
N GLU A 156 -1.19 1.39 -10.72
CA GLU A 156 -1.84 2.62 -11.22
C GLU A 156 -3.14 2.93 -10.45
N THR A 157 -3.94 1.90 -10.15
CA THR A 157 -5.16 2.05 -9.34
C THR A 157 -4.84 2.62 -7.96
N SER A 158 -3.74 2.20 -7.33
CA SER A 158 -3.34 2.77 -6.04
C SER A 158 -3.05 4.27 -6.15
N ILE A 159 -2.47 4.72 -7.27
CA ILE A 159 -2.20 6.13 -7.54
C ILE A 159 -3.53 6.87 -7.68
N ASP A 160 -4.46 6.35 -8.47
CA ASP A 160 -5.78 6.95 -8.67
C ASP A 160 -6.52 7.15 -7.34
N PHE A 161 -6.45 6.18 -6.44
CA PHE A 161 -7.11 6.26 -5.13
C PHE A 161 -6.32 6.99 -4.04
N GLY A 162 -5.25 7.69 -4.38
CA GLY A 162 -4.59 8.62 -3.47
C GLY A 162 -3.28 8.14 -2.86
N ALA A 163 -2.64 7.11 -3.42
CA ALA A 163 -1.26 6.77 -3.03
C ALA A 163 -0.28 7.93 -3.27
N HIS A 164 -0.59 8.81 -4.23
CA HIS A 164 -0.13 10.19 -4.23
C HIS A 164 -1.29 11.11 -3.86
N PRO A 165 -1.06 12.19 -3.08
CA PRO A 165 -2.10 13.17 -2.81
C PRO A 165 -2.73 13.66 -4.11
N ASN A 166 -4.00 13.34 -4.30
CA ASN A 166 -4.78 13.72 -5.46
C ASN A 166 -6.21 14.02 -5.03
N ARG A 167 -7.01 14.61 -5.94
CA ARG A 167 -8.39 14.98 -5.63
C ARG A 167 -9.20 13.78 -5.11
N LEU A 168 -9.18 12.66 -5.81
CA LEU A 168 -9.97 11.47 -5.46
C LEU A 168 -9.59 10.91 -4.08
N GLY A 169 -8.31 10.76 -3.78
CA GLY A 169 -7.84 10.27 -2.47
C GLY A 169 -8.22 11.17 -1.31
N VAL A 170 -8.25 12.49 -1.52
CA VAL A 170 -8.57 13.47 -0.48
C VAL A 170 -10.07 13.68 -0.30
N VAL A 171 -10.87 13.62 -1.36
CA VAL A 171 -12.30 14.00 -1.27
C VAL A 171 -13.27 12.81 -1.31
N SER A 172 -12.83 11.63 -1.75
CA SER A 172 -13.72 10.46 -1.92
C SER A 172 -14.44 10.03 -0.64
N HIS A 173 -13.81 10.21 0.52
CA HIS A 173 -14.41 9.88 1.81
C HIS A 173 -15.37 10.97 2.33
N LEU A 174 -15.36 12.16 1.72
CA LEU A 174 -16.29 13.26 2.03
C LEU A 174 -17.55 13.22 1.16
N GLU A 175 -17.49 12.56 0.00
CA GLU A 175 -18.61 12.43 -0.95
C GLU A 175 -19.66 11.37 -0.54
N TYR A 176 -19.60 10.84 0.69
CA TYR A 176 -20.60 9.90 1.24
C TYR A 176 -21.95 10.60 1.50
N GLY A 177 -22.67 10.83 0.40
CA GLY A 177 -23.99 11.48 0.33
C GLY A 177 -24.56 11.57 -1.09
N ILE A 178 -23.77 11.27 -2.12
CA ILE A 178 -24.23 11.25 -3.52
C ILE A 178 -23.87 9.88 -4.14
N ARG A 179 -24.87 9.26 -4.78
CA ARG A 179 -24.92 7.90 -5.35
C ARG A 179 -23.82 7.57 -6.40
N PRO A 180 -23.65 6.28 -6.79
CA PRO A 180 -22.35 5.62 -6.99
C PRO A 180 -21.67 5.96 -8.32
N ILE A 181 -20.36 6.17 -8.27
CA ILE A 181 -19.50 6.16 -9.46
C ILE A 181 -19.06 4.70 -9.71
N ILE A 182 -19.90 3.96 -10.42
CA ILE A 182 -19.41 2.88 -11.28
C ILE A 182 -19.86 3.23 -12.70
N GLN A 183 -18.98 3.92 -13.43
CA GLN A 183 -18.88 3.71 -14.86
C GLN A 183 -17.45 3.22 -15.12
N LEU A 184 -17.29 1.90 -15.08
CA LEU A 184 -16.18 1.23 -15.76
C LEU A 184 -16.16 1.75 -17.19
N ARG A 185 -15.11 2.47 -17.57
CA ARG A 185 -14.88 2.82 -18.97
C ARG A 185 -14.80 1.52 -19.77
N LYS A 186 -15.79 1.29 -20.62
CA LYS A 186 -15.61 0.44 -21.80
C LYS A 186 -14.85 1.26 -22.84
N ALA A 187 -13.63 0.86 -23.15
CA ALA A 187 -13.03 0.85 -24.48
C ALA A 187 -11.71 0.09 -24.39
#